data_AF-A0A1I7MHC9-F1
#
_entry.id   AF-A0A1I7MHC9-F1
#
_cell.length_a   1.000
_cell.length_b   1.000
_cell.length_c   1.000
_cell.angle_alpha   90.00
_cell.angle_beta   90.00
_cell.angle_gamma   90.00
#
_symmetry.space_group_name_H-M   'P 1'
#
loop_
_entity.id
_entity.type
_entity.pdbx_description
1 polymer ?
#
loop_
_entity_poly.entity_id
_entity_poly.type
_entity_poly.pdbx_seq_one_letter_code
_entity_poly.pdbx_strand_id
1 'polypeptide(L)'
;MRDNTVETLTEVLGSMDDRQEQAEAVFAALRSNDRTRKRARTLTYRCPNTRRCALAEVYSSPVGVLIHHPHFKMSPKLNAATSSEEGRRANTLDGDRHWKARTYFLEAALNLTLSCDHIHDALIDREQVTRDIKAGHAEVIVTA
;
A
#
# COMPACT_ATOMS: atom_id res chain seq x y z
N MET A 1 15.77 36.20 15.97
CA MET A 1 15.98 34.73 15.88
C MET A 1 14.64 34.03 15.90
N ARG A 2 13.81 34.28 14.87
CA ARG A 2 12.52 33.62 14.65
C ARG A 2 12.68 32.73 13.41
N ASP A 3 12.08 31.54 13.48
CA ASP A 3 11.51 30.77 12.36
C ASP A 3 12.40 30.07 11.33
N ASN A 4 13.50 29.42 11.72
CA ASN A 4 14.13 28.43 10.82
C ASN A 4 13.43 27.05 10.87
N THR A 5 12.75 26.72 11.98
CA THR A 5 12.15 25.38 12.19
C THR A 5 10.83 25.17 11.45
N VAL A 6 10.05 26.24 11.23
CA VAL A 6 8.76 26.18 10.54
C VAL A 6 8.95 26.05 9.02
N GLU A 7 9.99 26.71 8.50
CA GLU A 7 10.38 26.65 7.08
C GLU A 7 10.84 25.22 6.72
N THR A 8 11.70 24.61 7.54
CA THR A 8 12.13 23.21 7.34
C THR A 8 10.98 22.20 7.42
N LEU A 9 10.01 22.38 8.32
CA LEU A 9 8.87 21.46 8.42
C LEU A 9 7.96 21.54 7.19
N THR A 10 7.73 22.75 6.68
CA THR A 10 6.88 22.97 5.49
C THR A 10 7.52 22.35 4.25
N GLU A 11 8.84 22.49 4.09
CA GLU A 11 9.61 21.86 3.02
C GLU A 11 9.57 20.33 3.08
N VAL A 12 9.73 19.76 4.29
CA VAL A 12 9.65 18.30 4.48
C VAL A 12 8.26 17.77 4.13
N LEU A 13 7.19 18.46 4.56
CA LEU A 13 5.81 18.06 4.24
C LEU A 13 5.54 18.16 2.74
N GLY A 14 5.96 19.25 2.08
CA GLY A 14 5.82 19.40 0.62
C GLY A 14 6.55 18.29 -0.15
N SER A 15 7.77 17.93 0.28
CA SER A 15 8.51 16.83 -0.32
C SER A 15 7.82 15.47 -0.15
N MET A 16 7.04 15.26 0.91
CA MET A 16 6.28 14.01 1.11
C MET A 16 5.08 13.93 0.16
N ASP A 17 4.38 15.05 -0.04
CA ASP A 17 3.25 15.13 -0.97
C ASP A 17 3.71 14.89 -2.41
N ASP A 18 4.79 15.55 -2.84
CA ASP A 18 5.41 15.33 -4.15
C ASP A 18 5.77 13.85 -4.36
N ARG A 19 6.27 13.20 -3.31
CA ARG A 19 6.69 11.79 -3.36
C ARG A 19 5.50 10.85 -3.48
N GLN A 20 4.38 11.17 -2.82
CA GLN A 20 3.13 10.44 -2.93
C GLN A 20 2.52 10.59 -4.34
N GLU A 21 2.46 11.81 -4.88
CA GLU A 21 1.98 12.07 -6.24
C GLU A 21 2.83 11.31 -7.28
N GLN A 22 4.16 11.31 -7.09
CA GLN A 22 5.06 10.55 -7.95
C GLN A 22 4.78 9.04 -7.89
N ALA A 23 4.55 8.47 -6.71
CA ALA A 23 4.22 7.05 -6.55
C ALA A 23 2.94 6.69 -7.34
N GLU A 24 1.92 7.54 -7.24
CA GLU A 24 0.65 7.38 -7.95
C GLU A 24 0.83 7.50 -9.47
N ALA A 25 1.61 8.48 -9.94
CA ALA A 25 1.91 8.67 -11.36
C ALA A 25 2.66 7.46 -11.96
N VAL A 26 3.67 6.93 -11.25
CA VAL A 26 4.41 5.74 -11.68
C VAL A 26 3.47 4.53 -11.78
N PHE A 27 2.62 4.31 -10.77
CA PHE A 27 1.68 3.19 -10.82
C PHE A 27 0.61 3.37 -11.90
N ALA A 28 0.11 4.59 -12.11
CA ALA A 28 -0.82 4.89 -13.19
C ALA A 28 -0.22 4.55 -14.56
N ALA A 29 1.05 4.91 -14.78
CA ALA A 29 1.78 4.54 -15.99
C ALA A 29 1.91 3.02 -16.16
N LEU A 30 2.27 2.28 -15.09
CA LEU A 30 2.29 0.81 -15.12
C LEU A 30 0.91 0.23 -15.45
N ARG A 31 -0.16 0.75 -14.83
CA ARG A 31 -1.53 0.27 -15.00
C ARG A 31 -2.07 0.48 -16.42
N SER A 32 -1.57 1.48 -17.15
CA SER A 32 -1.96 1.72 -18.55
C SER A 32 -1.64 0.55 -19.48
N ASN A 33 -0.73 -0.35 -19.09
CA ASN A 33 -0.38 -1.55 -19.83
C ASN A 33 -0.26 -2.77 -18.91
N ASP A 34 -1.27 -3.64 -18.94
CA ASP A 34 -1.34 -4.82 -18.07
C ASP A 34 -0.15 -5.78 -18.23
N ARG A 35 0.37 -5.94 -19.46
CA ARG A 35 1.54 -6.79 -19.73
C ARG A 35 2.79 -6.22 -19.06
N THR A 36 3.00 -4.92 -19.16
CA THR A 36 4.12 -4.23 -18.51
C THR A 36 3.99 -4.32 -16.99
N ARG A 37 2.80 -4.03 -16.44
CA ARG A 37 2.54 -4.16 -15.00
C ARG A 37 2.86 -5.56 -14.48
N LYS A 38 2.33 -6.61 -15.11
CA LYS A 38 2.57 -8.00 -14.68
C LYS A 38 4.05 -8.40 -14.73
N ARG A 39 4.80 -7.88 -15.71
CA ARG A 39 6.25 -8.13 -15.84
C ARG A 39 7.09 -7.34 -14.83
N ALA A 40 6.69 -6.12 -14.51
CA ALA A 40 7.38 -5.26 -13.56
C ALA A 40 7.12 -5.67 -12.10
N ARG A 41 6.01 -6.36 -11.83
CA ARG A 41 5.66 -6.82 -10.49
C ARG A 41 6.70 -7.83 -10.00
N THR A 42 7.39 -7.47 -8.93
CA THR A 42 8.46 -8.25 -8.32
C THR A 42 7.90 -9.27 -7.34
N LEU A 43 6.95 -8.87 -6.51
CA LEU A 43 6.39 -9.68 -5.42
C LEU A 43 4.91 -9.37 -5.22
N THR A 44 4.14 -10.36 -4.79
CA THR A 44 2.75 -10.19 -4.32
C THR A 44 2.58 -10.81 -2.94
N TYR A 45 2.09 -10.02 -1.98
CA TYR A 45 1.62 -10.54 -0.70
C TYR A 45 0.18 -11.01 -0.83
N ARG A 46 -0.12 -12.21 -0.34
CA ARG A 46 -1.45 -12.79 -0.42
C ARG A 46 -1.98 -13.31 0.90
N CYS A 47 -3.29 -13.24 1.03
CA CYS A 47 -4.05 -13.83 2.13
C CYS A 47 -3.93 -15.38 2.11
N PRO A 48 -3.91 -16.04 3.28
CA PRO A 48 -3.78 -17.50 3.36
C PRO A 48 -5.08 -18.23 3.01
N ASN A 49 -6.21 -17.53 2.98
CA ASN A 49 -7.49 -18.09 2.58
C ASN A 49 -7.44 -18.66 1.14
N THR A 50 -8.36 -19.57 0.84
CA THR A 50 -8.53 -20.23 -0.47
C THR A 50 -8.63 -19.26 -1.64
N ARG A 51 -9.21 -18.07 -1.43
CA ARG A 51 -9.33 -17.01 -2.44
C ARG A 51 -8.02 -16.29 -2.76
N ARG A 52 -6.96 -16.45 -1.95
CA ARG A 52 -5.62 -15.87 -2.17
C ARG A 52 -5.67 -14.38 -2.52
N CYS A 53 -6.46 -13.60 -1.78
CA CYS A 53 -6.63 -12.17 -2.00
C CYS A 53 -5.27 -11.48 -2.09
N ALA A 54 -5.07 -10.63 -3.10
CA ALA A 54 -3.87 -9.79 -3.18
C ALA A 54 -3.97 -8.71 -2.09
N LEU A 55 -3.00 -8.70 -1.18
CA LEU A 55 -2.93 -7.74 -0.07
C LEU A 55 -2.06 -6.54 -0.45
N ALA A 56 -0.93 -6.81 -1.10
CA ALA A 56 -0.07 -5.80 -1.69
C ALA A 56 0.67 -6.36 -2.91
N GLU A 57 0.90 -5.51 -3.90
CA GLU A 57 1.79 -5.76 -5.02
C GLU A 57 3.02 -4.88 -4.90
N VAL A 58 4.20 -5.44 -5.17
CA VAL A 58 5.49 -4.77 -5.03
C VAL A 58 6.17 -4.67 -6.37
N TYR A 59 6.67 -3.48 -6.69
CA TYR A 59 7.34 -3.18 -7.95
C TYR A 59 8.70 -2.54 -7.66
N SER A 60 9.78 -3.21 -8.06
CA SER A 60 11.11 -2.61 -8.03
C SER A 60 11.26 -1.64 -9.21
N SER A 61 11.69 -0.40 -8.94
CA SER A 61 11.99 0.59 -9.96
C SER A 61 13.30 1.32 -9.66
N PRO A 62 13.94 1.97 -10.65
CA PRO A 62 15.14 2.76 -10.41
C PRO A 62 14.96 3.90 -9.40
N VAL A 63 13.72 4.38 -9.23
CA VAL A 63 13.40 5.48 -8.30
C VAL A 63 13.01 4.98 -6.90
N GLY A 64 12.90 3.67 -6.68
CA GLY A 64 12.51 3.09 -5.39
C GLY A 64 11.62 1.86 -5.52
N VAL A 65 11.30 1.25 -4.38
CA VAL A 65 10.36 0.13 -4.30
C VAL A 65 8.96 0.69 -4.11
N LEU A 66 8.08 0.42 -5.06
CA LEU A 66 6.70 0.86 -5.03
C LEU A 66 5.80 -0.23 -4.44
N ILE A 67 4.93 0.15 -3.51
CA ILE A 67 3.94 -0.71 -2.89
C ILE A 67 2.56 -0.27 -3.36
N HIS A 68 1.77 -1.20 -3.88
CA HIS A 68 0.39 -0.97 -4.26
C HIS A 68 -0.55 -1.88 -3.45
N HIS A 69 -1.44 -1.26 -2.69
CA HIS A 69 -2.57 -1.91 -2.04
C HIS A 69 -3.77 -1.86 -2.99
N PRO A 70 -4.24 -3.00 -3.51
CA PRO A 70 -5.42 -3.01 -4.35
C PRO A 70 -6.67 -2.62 -3.55
N HIS A 71 -7.73 -2.24 -4.26
CA HIS A 71 -9.03 -2.08 -3.63
C HIS A 71 -9.47 -3.42 -3.02
N PHE A 72 -10.16 -3.34 -1.89
CA PHE A 72 -10.75 -4.51 -1.28
C PHE A 72 -12.10 -4.15 -0.65
N LYS A 73 -12.92 -5.18 -0.47
CA LYS A 73 -14.23 -5.03 0.15
C LYS A 73 -14.23 -5.73 1.49
N MET A 74 -14.61 -5.03 2.54
CA MET A 74 -14.88 -5.65 3.84
C MET A 74 -16.34 -6.06 3.98
N SER A 75 -16.59 -7.14 4.70
CA SER A 75 -17.94 -7.52 5.14
C SER A 75 -18.50 -6.47 6.12
N PRO A 76 -19.83 -6.28 6.18
CA PRO A 76 -20.42 -5.23 7.02
C PRO A 76 -20.03 -5.34 8.49
N LYS A 77 -20.10 -6.57 9.04
CA LYS A 77 -19.78 -6.84 10.44
C LYS A 77 -18.35 -6.45 10.78
N LEU A 78 -17.41 -6.84 9.93
CA LEU A 78 -16.00 -6.55 10.12
C LEU A 78 -15.72 -5.05 9.97
N ASN A 79 -16.23 -4.43 8.91
CA ASN A 79 -16.01 -3.02 8.59
C ASN A 79 -16.55 -2.08 9.68
N ALA A 80 -17.64 -2.48 10.33
CA ALA A 80 -18.20 -1.78 11.49
C ALA A 80 -17.33 -1.95 12.75
N ALA A 81 -16.64 -3.09 12.88
CA ALA A 81 -15.79 -3.39 14.04
C ALA A 81 -14.40 -2.73 13.95
N THR A 82 -13.86 -2.53 12.75
CA THR A 82 -12.48 -2.06 12.54
C THR A 82 -12.34 -0.60 12.16
N SER A 83 -13.43 0.10 11.86
CA SER A 83 -13.41 1.50 11.40
C SER A 83 -14.58 2.30 11.96
N SER A 84 -14.37 3.61 12.14
CA SER A 84 -15.44 4.54 12.45
C SER A 84 -16.25 4.88 11.19
N GLU A 85 -17.46 5.42 11.35
CA GLU A 85 -18.26 5.88 10.21
C GLU A 85 -17.55 6.96 9.39
N GLU A 86 -16.93 7.93 10.09
CA GLU A 86 -16.12 8.97 9.46
C GLU A 86 -14.92 8.38 8.69
N GLY A 87 -14.21 7.42 9.30
CA GLY A 87 -13.10 6.71 8.68
C GLY A 87 -13.53 5.98 7.41
N ARG A 88 -14.65 5.27 7.44
CA ARG A 88 -15.24 4.62 6.26
C ARG A 88 -15.58 5.63 5.17
N ARG A 89 -16.26 6.72 5.51
CA ARG A 89 -16.62 7.77 4.55
C ARG A 89 -15.42 8.38 3.84
N ALA A 90 -14.33 8.61 4.56
CA ALA A 90 -13.11 9.17 3.98
C ALA A 90 -12.33 8.17 3.10
N ASN A 91 -12.28 6.90 3.52
CA ASN A 91 -11.33 5.91 2.98
C ASN A 91 -11.93 4.89 2.02
N THR A 92 -13.25 4.89 1.82
CA THR A 92 -13.92 3.99 0.87
C THR A 92 -14.46 4.73 -0.34
N LEU A 93 -14.70 4.00 -1.42
CA LEU A 93 -15.24 4.50 -2.68
C LEU A 93 -16.75 4.72 -2.61
N ASP A 94 -17.45 3.89 -1.83
CA ASP A 94 -18.91 3.91 -1.66
C ASP A 94 -19.36 4.56 -0.35
N GLY A 95 -18.41 5.05 0.45
CA GLY A 95 -18.68 5.59 1.78
C GLY A 95 -18.94 4.54 2.85
N ASP A 96 -18.84 3.25 2.52
CA ASP A 96 -19.07 2.13 3.45
C ASP A 96 -17.93 1.11 3.38
N ARG A 97 -17.93 0.20 2.40
CA ARG A 97 -17.16 -1.07 2.47
C ARG A 97 -16.10 -1.28 1.41
N HIS A 98 -16.06 -0.46 0.36
CA HIS A 98 -15.12 -0.64 -0.75
C HIS A 98 -13.91 0.27 -0.56
N TRP A 99 -12.90 -0.22 0.15
CA TRP A 99 -11.70 0.54 0.51
C TRP A 99 -10.90 0.95 -0.73
N LYS A 100 -10.47 2.21 -0.75
CA LYS A 100 -9.67 2.80 -1.82
C LYS A 100 -8.33 2.08 -1.93
N ALA A 101 -7.90 1.86 -3.17
CA ALA A 101 -6.53 1.44 -3.43
C ALA A 101 -5.55 2.55 -3.00
N ARG A 102 -4.34 2.17 -2.59
CA ARG A 102 -3.29 3.11 -2.19
C ARG A 102 -1.97 2.69 -2.79
N THR A 103 -1.17 3.64 -3.20
CA THR A 103 0.17 3.39 -3.73
C THR A 103 1.14 4.34 -3.05
N TYR A 104 2.29 3.83 -2.61
CA TYR A 104 3.33 4.65 -2.01
C TYR A 104 4.69 3.99 -2.22
N PHE A 105 5.77 4.74 -2.04
CA PHE A 105 7.10 4.16 -1.99
C PHE A 105 7.38 3.54 -0.62
N LEU A 106 8.09 2.42 -0.59
CA LEU A 106 8.41 1.66 0.61
C LEU A 106 9.12 2.52 1.68
N GLU A 107 9.93 3.49 1.29
CA GLU A 107 10.59 4.41 2.22
C GLU A 107 9.64 5.33 2.99
N ALA A 108 8.43 5.58 2.47
CA ALA A 108 7.41 6.39 3.13
C ALA A 108 6.65 5.61 4.23
N ALA A 109 6.78 4.28 4.27
CA ALA A 109 6.14 3.43 5.27
C ALA A 109 7.16 2.91 6.29
N LEU A 110 6.87 3.07 7.58
CA LEU A 110 7.59 2.38 8.65
C LEU A 110 7.21 0.89 8.68
N ASN A 111 5.91 0.62 8.64
CA ASN A 111 5.32 -0.71 8.54
C ASN A 111 4.23 -0.69 7.48
N LEU A 112 4.01 -1.83 6.83
CA LEU A 112 2.88 -2.04 5.95
C LEU A 112 1.82 -2.81 6.72
N THR A 113 0.64 -2.21 6.83
CA THR A 113 -0.56 -2.88 7.31
C THR A 113 -1.27 -3.52 6.12
N LEU A 114 -1.32 -4.84 6.11
CA LEU A 114 -1.96 -5.63 5.06
C LEU A 114 -3.33 -6.11 5.51
N SER A 115 -4.37 -5.74 4.76
CA SER A 115 -5.76 -6.01 5.14
C SER A 115 -6.61 -6.48 3.96
N CYS A 116 -7.53 -7.40 4.24
CA CYS A 116 -8.67 -7.73 3.41
C CYS A 116 -9.84 -8.18 4.31
N ASP A 117 -10.87 -8.82 3.76
CA ASP A 117 -11.98 -9.38 4.54
C ASP A 117 -11.62 -10.61 5.39
N HIS A 118 -10.48 -11.26 5.13
CA HIS A 118 -10.07 -12.49 5.83
C HIS A 118 -8.82 -12.33 6.71
N ILE A 119 -8.07 -11.25 6.53
CA ILE A 119 -6.88 -10.93 7.33
C ILE A 119 -6.95 -9.45 7.68
N HIS A 120 -6.69 -9.12 8.94
CA HIS A 120 -6.79 -7.75 9.44
C HIS A 120 -5.48 -7.39 10.08
N ASP A 121 -4.97 -6.24 9.67
CA ASP A 121 -3.84 -5.57 10.31
C ASP A 121 -2.59 -6.43 10.41
N ALA A 122 -2.36 -7.31 9.43
CA ALA A 122 -1.12 -8.05 9.36
C ALA A 122 0.02 -7.06 9.07
N LEU A 123 0.96 -6.98 10.00
CA LEU A 123 2.09 -6.06 9.91
C LEU A 123 3.28 -6.76 9.28
N ILE A 124 3.82 -6.14 8.22
CA ILE A 124 5.14 -6.47 7.70
C ILE A 124 6.00 -5.21 7.71
N ASP A 125 7.25 -5.36 8.12
CA ASP A 125 8.21 -4.25 8.13
C ASP A 125 8.93 -4.13 6.77
N ARG A 126 9.69 -3.05 6.63
CA ARG A 126 10.47 -2.75 5.42
C ARG A 126 11.55 -3.80 5.15
N GLU A 127 12.17 -4.30 6.21
CA GLU A 127 13.22 -5.30 6.16
C GLU A 127 12.70 -6.61 5.59
N GLN A 128 11.50 -7.04 5.99
CA GLN A 128 10.80 -8.20 5.46
C GLN A 128 10.56 -8.06 3.96
N VAL A 129 10.01 -6.94 3.51
CA VAL A 129 9.80 -6.68 2.07
C VAL A 129 11.12 -6.78 1.31
N THR A 130 12.17 -6.17 1.85
CA THR A 130 13.50 -6.18 1.22
C THR A 130 14.09 -7.60 1.17
N ARG A 131 13.91 -8.40 2.23
CA ARG A 131 14.34 -9.80 2.28
C ARG A 131 13.58 -10.64 1.25
N ASP A 132 12.27 -10.49 1.16
CA ASP A 132 11.44 -11.27 0.24
C ASP A 132 11.77 -10.96 -1.23
N ILE A 133 12.04 -9.69 -1.56
CA ILE A 133 12.54 -9.28 -2.89
C ILE A 133 13.89 -9.94 -3.17
N LYS A 134 14.84 -9.85 -2.22
CA LYS A 134 16.20 -10.41 -2.39
C LYS A 134 16.19 -11.94 -2.52
N ALA A 135 15.26 -12.61 -1.85
CA ALA A 135 15.05 -14.04 -1.96
C ALA A 135 14.41 -14.46 -3.30
N GLY A 136 13.97 -13.50 -4.13
CA GLY A 136 13.35 -13.77 -5.42
C GLY A 136 11.94 -14.36 -5.30
N HIS A 137 11.24 -14.11 -4.20
CA HIS A 137 9.87 -14.58 -4.04
C HIS A 137 8.93 -13.81 -4.98
N ALA A 138 8.29 -14.51 -5.91
CA ALA A 138 7.23 -13.94 -6.73
C ALA A 138 5.93 -13.73 -5.92
N GLU A 139 5.73 -14.55 -4.89
CA GLU A 139 4.55 -14.55 -4.03
C GLU A 139 4.90 -14.96 -2.61
N VAL A 140 4.31 -14.28 -1.63
CA VAL A 140 4.41 -14.61 -0.19
C VAL A 140 3.01 -14.72 0.39
N ILE A 141 2.73 -15.84 1.07
CA ILE A 141 1.49 -16.02 1.82
C ILE A 141 1.68 -15.43 3.21
N VAL A 142 0.87 -14.42 3.54
CA VAL A 142 0.90 -13.76 4.85
C VAL A 142 0.12 -14.61 5.83
N THR A 143 0.74 -15.01 6.92
CA THR A 143 0.07 -15.65 8.05
C THR A 143 -0.13 -14.58 9.13
N ALA A 144 -1.38 -14.35 9.54
CA ALA A 144 -1.69 -13.55 10.73
C ALA A 144 -1.51 -14.39 12.00
#